data_AF-A0A4Y2ATY1-F1
#
_entry.id   AF-A0A4Y2ATY1-F1
#
_cell.length_a   1.000
_cell.length_b   1.000
_cell.length_c   1.000
_cell.angle_alpha   90.00
_cell.angle_beta   90.00
_cell.angle_gamma   90.00
#
_symmetry.space_group_name_H-M   'P 1'
#
loop_
_entity.id
_entity.type
_entity.pdbx_description
1 polymer ?
#
loop_
_entity_poly.entity_id
_entity_poly.type
_entity_poly.pdbx_seq_one_letter_code
_entity_poly.pdbx_strand_id
1 'polypeptide(L)'
;MGRYISSNEVVWRILNFPIHERHPTVIHLSVHLENGQRVYFTTGNAAQCAQAPQETTLTSFFRLCTEDEFVRTLLYNQVPKYYTWNNGNKIWQRRKQGQVVPE
;
A
#
# COMPACT_ATOMS: atom_id res chain seq x y z
N MET A 1 9.22 25.81 13.73
CA MET A 1 7.78 25.56 13.48
C MET A 1 7.33 24.36 14.31
N GLY A 2 6.66 24.60 15.44
CA GLY A 2 6.05 23.52 16.23
C GLY A 2 4.68 23.17 15.66
N ARG A 3 4.38 21.89 15.47
CA ARG A 3 3.02 21.43 15.15
C ARG A 3 2.25 21.33 16.46
N TYR A 4 1.18 22.12 16.61
CA TYR A 4 0.25 21.98 17.73
C TYR A 4 -0.54 20.69 17.57
N ILE A 5 -0.55 19.86 18.61
CA ILE A 5 -1.34 18.63 18.73
C ILE A 5 -2.29 18.84 19.91
N SER A 6 -3.57 18.50 19.75
CA SER A 6 -4.57 18.69 20.82
C SER A 6 -4.23 17.85 22.05
N SER A 7 -4.54 18.35 23.26
CA SER A 7 -4.28 17.63 24.52
C SER A 7 -4.86 16.22 24.52
N ASN A 8 -6.03 16.04 23.90
CA ASN A 8 -6.66 14.73 23.75
C ASN A 8 -5.79 13.78 22.93
N GLU A 9 -5.32 14.19 21.75
CA GLU A 9 -4.47 13.33 20.91
C GLU A 9 -3.13 12.98 21.59
N VAL A 10 -2.56 13.89 22.38
CA VAL A 10 -1.35 13.62 23.19
C VAL A 10 -1.60 12.55 24.25
N VAL A 11 -2.68 12.66 25.02
CA VAL A 11 -3.03 11.69 26.06
C VAL A 11 -3.27 10.30 25.44
N TRP A 12 -3.96 10.23 24.30
CA TRP A 12 -4.17 8.97 23.58
C TRP A 12 -2.85 8.35 23.09
N ARG A 13 -1.89 9.16 22.63
CA ARG A 13 -0.54 8.69 22.25
C ARG A 13 0.26 8.20 23.46
N ILE A 14 0.26 8.93 24.58
CA ILE A 14 0.99 8.57 25.81
C ILE A 14 0.46 7.27 26.41
N LEU A 15 -0.86 7.12 26.45
CA LEU A 15 -1.53 5.95 27.01
C LEU A 15 -1.64 4.81 25.99
N ASN A 16 -1.06 4.97 24.80
CA ASN A 16 -1.05 4.01 23.71
C ASN A 16 -2.44 3.47 23.32
N PHE A 17 -3.46 4.31 23.51
CA PHE A 17 -4.82 3.98 23.11
C PHE A 17 -4.94 4.05 21.57
N PRO A 18 -5.73 3.18 20.94
CA PRO A 18 -5.93 3.22 19.49
C PRO A 18 -6.67 4.51 19.09
N ILE A 19 -5.93 5.52 18.62
CA ILE A 19 -6.46 6.84 18.22
C ILE A 19 -7.48 6.71 17.09
N HIS A 20 -7.26 5.74 16.21
CA HIS A 20 -8.20 5.33 15.18
C HIS A 20 -8.11 3.82 15.00
N GLU A 21 -9.17 3.12 15.36
CA GLU A 21 -9.43 1.75 14.88
C GLU A 21 -9.81 1.81 13.39
N ARG A 22 -8.83 2.09 12.51
CA ARG A 22 -9.03 1.88 11.07
C ARG A 22 -8.84 0.39 10.79
N HIS A 23 -9.91 -0.34 11.02
CA HIS A 23 -10.07 -1.71 10.56
C HIS A 23 -10.89 -1.69 9.27
N PRO A 24 -10.32 -2.08 8.12
CA PRO A 24 -9.01 -2.69 7.92
C PRO A 24 -7.90 -1.65 7.70
N THR A 25 -6.63 -2.09 7.79
CA THR A 25 -5.46 -1.27 7.43
C THR A 25 -5.67 -0.61 6.07
N VAL A 26 -5.61 0.72 6.03
CA VAL A 26 -5.73 1.49 4.78
C VAL A 26 -4.49 1.24 3.93
N ILE A 27 -4.65 0.60 2.78
CA ILE A 27 -3.58 0.37 1.81
C ILE A 27 -3.68 1.45 0.73
N HIS A 28 -2.57 2.18 0.50
CA HIS A 28 -2.50 3.14 -0.59
C HIS A 28 -2.25 2.42 -1.92
N LEU A 29 -3.26 2.43 -2.79
CA LEU A 29 -3.16 1.90 -4.14
C LEU A 29 -2.60 2.96 -5.08
N SER A 30 -1.56 2.60 -5.83
CA SER A 30 -0.94 3.50 -6.79
C SER A 30 -1.77 3.52 -8.08
N VAL A 31 -1.95 4.71 -8.67
CA VAL A 31 -2.57 4.86 -9.98
C VAL A 31 -1.70 5.79 -10.81
N HIS A 32 -1.22 5.31 -11.95
CA HIS A 32 -0.37 6.05 -12.86
C HIS A 32 -0.42 5.42 -14.26
N LEU A 33 0.03 6.17 -15.26
CA LEU A 33 0.24 5.68 -16.62
C LEU A 33 1.50 4.80 -16.70
N GLU A 34 1.68 4.13 -17.82
CA GLU A 34 2.91 3.40 -18.14
C GLU A 34 4.13 4.33 -18.01
N ASN A 35 5.14 3.90 -17.27
CA ASN A 35 6.34 4.69 -16.92
C ASN A 35 6.08 6.03 -16.18
N GLY A 36 4.82 6.34 -15.83
CA GLY A 36 4.42 7.52 -15.05
C GLY A 36 4.47 7.33 -13.53
N GLN A 37 5.19 6.31 -13.06
CA GLN A 37 5.25 6.00 -11.64
C GLN A 37 6.11 7.00 -10.88
N ARG A 38 5.66 7.38 -9.69
CA ARG A 38 6.41 8.26 -8.80
C ARG A 38 7.57 7.49 -8.18
N VAL A 39 8.79 7.94 -8.45
CA VAL A 39 10.03 7.37 -7.88
C VAL A 39 10.77 8.44 -7.08
N TYR A 40 11.34 8.04 -5.95
CA TYR A 40 12.25 8.88 -5.18
C TYR A 40 13.68 8.47 -5.51
N PHE A 41 14.51 9.45 -5.85
CA PHE A 41 15.89 9.23 -6.24
C PHE A 41 16.82 10.27 -5.59
N THR A 42 18.09 9.90 -5.51
CA THR A 42 19.24 10.76 -5.20
C THR A 42 20.06 10.96 -6.48
N THR A 43 20.98 11.92 -6.48
CA THR A 43 21.83 12.20 -7.64
C THR A 43 22.63 10.98 -8.10
N GLY A 44 23.04 10.10 -7.17
CA GLY A 44 23.80 8.90 -7.47
C GLY A 44 22.99 7.72 -8.01
N ASN A 45 21.67 7.66 -7.78
CA ASN A 45 20.83 6.52 -8.21
C ASN A 45 19.79 6.89 -9.28
N ALA A 46 19.72 8.17 -9.69
CA ALA A 46 18.74 8.66 -10.67
C ALA A 46 18.70 7.83 -11.96
N ALA A 47 19.89 7.54 -12.52
CA ALA A 47 20.00 6.73 -13.74
C ALA A 47 19.49 5.29 -13.54
N GLN A 48 19.81 4.67 -12.41
CA GLN A 48 19.33 3.33 -12.07
C GLN A 48 17.81 3.30 -11.87
N CYS A 49 17.26 4.29 -11.16
CA CYS A 49 15.82 4.43 -10.93
C CYS A 49 15.04 4.69 -12.23
N ALA A 50 15.64 5.38 -13.20
CA ALA A 50 15.03 5.61 -14.51
C ALA A 50 15.01 4.33 -15.37
N GLN A 51 16.06 3.50 -15.29
CA GLN A 51 16.15 2.24 -16.03
C GLN A 51 15.30 1.12 -15.44
N ALA A 52 15.32 0.99 -14.11
CA ALA A 52 14.62 -0.05 -13.37
C ALA A 52 13.82 0.56 -12.21
N PRO A 53 12.67 1.18 -12.51
CA PRO A 53 11.82 1.77 -11.48
C PRO A 53 11.22 0.70 -10.56
N GLN A 54 11.00 1.07 -9.30
CA GLN A 54 10.54 0.15 -8.26
C GLN A 54 9.10 -0.32 -8.51
N GLU A 55 8.81 -1.59 -8.21
CA GLU A 55 7.46 -2.12 -8.29
C GLU A 55 6.49 -1.33 -7.39
N THR A 56 5.42 -0.83 -7.99
CA THR A 56 4.29 -0.22 -7.28
C THR A 56 3.22 -1.27 -7.00
N THR A 57 2.22 -0.92 -6.18
CA THR A 57 1.04 -1.76 -5.95
C THR A 57 0.25 -2.03 -7.23
N LEU A 58 0.37 -1.18 -8.27
CA LEU A 58 -0.32 -1.34 -9.55
C LEU A 58 0.44 -2.28 -10.48
N THR A 59 1.74 -2.06 -10.66
CA THR A 59 2.58 -2.92 -11.51
C THR A 59 2.61 -4.35 -10.97
N SER A 60 2.72 -4.50 -9.65
CA SER A 60 2.63 -5.81 -9.00
C SER A 60 1.23 -6.45 -9.09
N PHE A 61 0.16 -5.66 -9.20
CA PHE A 61 -1.18 -6.20 -9.45
C PHE A 61 -1.28 -6.79 -10.85
N PHE A 62 -0.74 -6.12 -11.88
CA PHE A 62 -0.70 -6.69 -13.23
C PHE A 62 0.11 -7.99 -13.27
N ARG A 63 1.27 -8.03 -12.58
CA ARG A 63 2.02 -9.28 -12.43
C ARG A 63 1.20 -10.36 -11.74
N LEU A 64 0.53 -10.04 -10.65
CA LEU A 64 -0.35 -10.97 -9.94
C LEU A 64 -1.48 -11.50 -10.84
N CYS A 65 -2.07 -10.66 -11.70
CA CYS A 65 -3.07 -11.10 -12.67
C CYS A 65 -2.51 -12.11 -13.67
N THR A 66 -1.20 -12.12 -13.96
CA THR A 66 -0.61 -13.16 -14.81
C THR A 66 -0.48 -14.50 -14.10
N GLU A 67 -0.24 -14.48 -12.79
CA GLU A 67 0.04 -15.66 -11.96
C GLU A 67 -1.22 -16.32 -11.38
N ASP A 68 -2.26 -15.54 -11.02
CA ASP A 68 -3.45 -16.01 -10.30
C ASP A 68 -4.74 -15.65 -11.05
N GLU A 69 -5.50 -16.69 -11.45
CA GLU A 69 -6.75 -16.54 -12.19
C GLU A 69 -7.87 -15.89 -11.36
N PHE A 70 -7.88 -16.10 -10.04
CA PHE A 70 -8.91 -15.50 -9.17
C PHE A 70 -8.79 -13.98 -9.18
N VAL A 71 -7.58 -13.44 -9.24
CA VAL A 71 -7.34 -11.98 -9.22
C VAL A 71 -7.90 -11.31 -10.45
N ARG A 72 -7.96 -12.01 -11.59
CA ARG A 72 -8.57 -11.49 -12.83
C ARG A 72 -10.07 -11.24 -12.68
N THR A 73 -10.71 -11.88 -11.71
CA THR A 73 -12.13 -11.64 -11.40
C THR A 73 -12.37 -10.39 -10.54
N LEU A 74 -11.30 -9.79 -9.99
CA LEU A 74 -11.36 -8.67 -9.08
C LEU A 74 -10.98 -7.35 -9.75
N LEU A 75 -11.65 -6.29 -9.33
CA LEU A 75 -11.20 -4.93 -9.59
C LEU A 75 -10.01 -4.59 -8.70
N TYR A 76 -9.14 -3.69 -9.16
CA TYR A 76 -7.94 -3.30 -8.43
C TYR A 76 -8.22 -2.78 -7.00
N ASN A 77 -9.32 -2.05 -6.81
CA ASN A 77 -9.76 -1.58 -5.49
C ASN A 77 -10.29 -2.71 -4.57
N GLN A 78 -10.68 -3.85 -5.12
CA GLN A 78 -11.15 -5.02 -4.38
C GLN A 78 -10.00 -5.94 -3.95
N VAL A 79 -8.84 -5.85 -4.60
CA VAL A 79 -7.65 -6.69 -4.30
C VAL A 79 -7.27 -6.62 -2.82
N PRO A 80 -7.20 -5.45 -2.15
CA PRO A 80 -6.92 -5.36 -0.72
C PRO A 80 -7.88 -6.14 0.20
N LYS A 81 -9.09 -6.47 -0.27
CA LYS A 81 -10.05 -7.30 0.49
C LYS A 81 -9.53 -8.75 0.62
N TYR A 82 -8.84 -9.27 -0.41
CA TYR A 82 -8.38 -10.66 -0.49
C TYR A 82 -6.87 -10.84 -0.39
N TYR A 83 -6.10 -9.78 -0.65
CA TYR A 83 -4.64 -9.78 -0.64
C TYR A 83 -4.12 -8.68 0.29
N THR A 84 -2.97 -8.93 0.87
CA THR A 84 -2.21 -7.98 1.69
C THR A 84 -0.95 -7.59 0.96
N TRP A 85 -0.60 -6.31 1.03
CA TRP A 85 0.62 -5.78 0.43
C TRP A 85 1.84 -6.05 1.33
N ASN A 86 2.83 -6.79 0.82
CA ASN A 86 4.12 -6.92 1.48
C ASN A 86 5.07 -5.83 0.93
N ASN A 87 5.27 -4.77 1.72
CA ASN A 87 6.08 -3.63 1.29
C ASN A 87 7.59 -3.95 1.18
N GLY A 88 8.09 -4.98 1.89
CA GLY A 88 9.49 -5.38 1.81
C GLY A 88 9.82 -6.05 0.49
N ASN A 89 8.98 -7.00 0.08
CA ASN A 89 9.17 -7.77 -1.16
C ASN A 89 8.44 -7.16 -2.37
N LYS A 90 7.61 -6.13 -2.16
CA LYS A 90 6.76 -5.50 -3.18
C LYS A 90 5.82 -6.47 -3.90
N ILE A 91 5.28 -7.42 -3.13
CA ILE A 91 4.37 -8.45 -3.65
C ILE A 91 3.03 -8.41 -2.95
N TRP A 92 2.00 -8.75 -3.70
CA TRP A 92 0.69 -9.10 -3.16
C TRP A 92 0.72 -10.53 -2.63
N GLN A 93 0.26 -10.71 -1.40
CA GLN A 93 0.16 -12.04 -0.78
C GLN A 93 -1.29 -12.32 -0.44
N ARG A 94 -1.76 -13.55 -0.69
CA ARG A 94 -3.11 -13.96 -0.30
C ARG A 94 -3.28 -13.76 1.21
N ARG A 95 -4.34 -13.08 1.59
CA ARG A 95 -4.64 -12.80 3.00
C ARG A 95 -4.91 -14.13 3.72
N LYS A 96 -4.14 -14.40 4.79
CA LYS A 96 -4.30 -15.60 5.62
C LYS A 96 -5.19 -15.37 6.84
N GLN A 97 -5.33 -14.13 7.30
CA GLN A 97 -6.07 -13.74 8.51
C GLN A 97 -6.78 -12.40 8.33
N GLY A 98 -7.91 -12.22 9.02
CA GLY A 98 -8.75 -11.02 9.02
C GLY A 98 -10.11 -11.26 8.35
N GLN A 99 -11.16 -10.69 8.92
CA GLN A 99 -12.51 -10.76 8.36
C GLN A 99 -12.63 -9.87 7.12
N VAL A 100 -13.43 -10.30 6.14
CA VAL A 100 -13.82 -9.45 5.01
C VAL A 100 -14.61 -8.29 5.59
N VAL A 101 -14.17 -7.06 5.32
CA VAL A 101 -14.90 -5.88 5.77
C VAL A 101 -16.15 -5.75 4.89
N PRO A 102 -17.36 -5.83 5.49
CA PRO A 102 -18.60 -5.64 4.76
C PRO A 102 -18.63 -4.25 4.10
N GLU A 103 -19.34 -4.13 2.98
CA GLU A 103 -19.56 -2.84 2.31
C GLU A 103 -20.45 -1.89 3.10
#